data_AF-A0A6B9ZP57-F1
#
_entry.id   AF-A0A6B9ZP57-F1
#
_cell.length_a   1.000
_cell.length_b   1.000
_cell.length_c   1.000
_cell.angle_alpha   90.00
_cell.angle_beta   90.00
_cell.angle_gamma   90.00
#
_symmetry.space_group_name_H-M   'P 1'
#
loop_
_entity.id
_entity.type
_entity.pdbx_description
1 polymer ?
#
loop_
_entity_poly.entity_id
_entity_poly.type
_entity_poly.pdbx_seq_one_letter_code
_entity_poly.pdbx_strand_id
1 'polypeptide(L)'
;MGLDLYHYTLTEKYEPAYNAFYYLEDLEVFPEIIHRNEHLINTIIEPATYFEIIIFDTEQQLQLYQESNDVPEHKVALIYKTFMLNTDISKIEKRYSLDPDDTYTFSTQRKFEHPGMLTTANFSYTAISYAMTYEKRKIIYYKEIGYQRKGVKGSFYDDFRNDGSYFSRKDVIRLFGHLDDSNNEDYKWRAENFQQNFLDNFVEGHSILHISW
;
A
#
# COMPACT_ATOMS: atom_id res chain seq x y z
N MET A 1 12.39 -7.24 -10.97
CA MET A 1 12.18 -6.15 -10.00
C MET A 1 13.56 -5.80 -9.44
N GLY A 2 13.77 -4.57 -8.95
CA GLY A 2 15.10 -4.12 -8.52
C GLY A 2 15.17 -4.14 -7.00
N LEU A 3 16.33 -4.49 -6.42
CA LEU A 3 16.54 -4.37 -4.99
C LEU A 3 16.53 -2.91 -4.56
N ASP A 4 15.70 -2.59 -3.59
CA ASP A 4 15.55 -1.29 -2.95
C ASP A 4 15.72 -1.45 -1.42
N LEU A 5 16.59 -0.62 -0.86
CA LEU A 5 16.90 -0.54 0.57
C LEU A 5 16.44 0.83 1.06
N TYR A 6 15.55 0.83 2.05
CA TYR A 6 15.00 2.04 2.65
C TYR A 6 15.39 2.13 4.12
N HIS A 7 15.70 3.33 4.56
CA HIS A 7 15.88 3.66 5.97
C HIS A 7 14.82 4.66 6.38
N TYR A 8 13.93 4.23 7.26
CA TYR A 8 12.90 5.06 7.84
C TYR A 8 13.24 5.40 9.29
N THR A 9 12.77 6.55 9.75
CA THR A 9 12.71 6.88 11.18
C THR A 9 11.28 7.22 11.57
N LEU A 10 10.87 6.70 12.73
CA LEU A 10 9.58 6.98 13.32
C LEU A 10 9.51 8.44 13.76
N THR A 11 8.36 9.07 13.54
CA THR A 11 8.21 10.51 13.77
C THR A 11 6.81 10.82 14.27
N GLU A 12 6.67 11.99 14.89
CA GLU A 12 5.37 12.63 15.01
C GLU A 12 4.79 12.91 13.62
N LYS A 13 3.47 13.09 13.56
CA LYS A 13 2.80 13.57 12.36
C LYS A 13 3.43 14.90 11.94
N TYR A 14 3.97 14.96 10.73
CA TYR A 14 4.46 16.21 10.16
C TYR A 14 3.66 16.57 8.91
N GLU A 15 3.57 17.86 8.58
CA GLU A 15 3.08 18.30 7.28
C GLU A 15 4.29 18.50 6.37
N PRO A 16 4.38 17.81 5.21
CA PRO A 16 3.40 17.96 4.12
C PRO A 16 2.94 16.65 3.45
N ALA A 17 1.83 16.77 2.70
CA ALA A 17 1.24 15.95 1.60
C ALA A 17 1.29 14.40 1.59
N TYR A 18 2.31 13.74 2.14
CA TYR A 18 2.45 12.28 2.14
C TYR A 18 2.94 11.82 3.51
N ASN A 19 1.98 11.69 4.44
CA ASN A 19 2.24 11.05 5.72
C ASN A 19 2.18 9.53 5.51
N ALA A 20 3.34 8.92 5.29
CA ALA A 20 3.45 7.48 5.30
C ALA A 20 3.42 6.96 6.75
N PHE A 21 2.73 5.85 6.97
CA PHE A 21 2.56 5.26 8.30
C PHE A 21 2.56 3.74 8.23
N TYR A 22 2.89 3.13 9.36
CA TYR A 22 2.62 1.71 9.62
C TYR A 22 1.36 1.60 10.46
N TYR A 23 0.50 0.61 10.18
CA TYR A 23 -0.48 0.20 11.16
C TYR A 23 0.25 -0.45 12.33
N LEU A 24 -0.28 -0.26 13.54
CA LEU A 24 0.36 -0.81 14.73
C LEU A 24 0.34 -2.35 14.70
N GLU A 25 -0.67 -2.95 14.07
CA GLU A 25 -0.80 -4.40 13.84
C GLU A 25 0.36 -4.98 13.03
N ASP A 26 0.86 -4.25 12.02
CA ASP A 26 2.01 -4.66 11.21
C ASP A 26 3.32 -4.68 12.02
N LEU A 27 3.36 -3.92 13.12
CA LEU A 27 4.52 -3.81 14.01
C LEU A 27 4.41 -4.69 15.26
N GLU A 28 3.31 -5.41 15.47
CA GLU A 28 3.11 -6.26 16.66
C GLU A 28 4.14 -7.39 16.78
N VAL A 29 4.70 -7.81 15.65
CA VAL A 29 5.82 -8.76 15.60
C VAL A 29 7.13 -8.18 16.18
N PHE A 30 7.18 -6.87 16.43
CA PHE A 30 8.32 -6.14 17.02
C PHE A 30 7.88 -5.30 18.23
N PRO A 31 7.41 -5.91 19.33
CA PRO A 31 6.76 -5.18 20.43
C PRO A 31 7.62 -4.10 21.08
N GLU A 32 8.94 -4.27 21.06
CA GLU A 32 9.90 -3.28 21.56
C GLU A 32 9.83 -1.94 20.83
N ILE A 33 9.54 -1.94 19.51
CA ILE A 33 9.40 -0.68 18.77
C ILE A 33 8.14 0.06 19.17
N ILE A 34 7.05 -0.67 19.40
CA ILE A 34 5.79 -0.11 19.86
C ILE A 34 6.00 0.53 21.24
N HIS A 35 6.58 -0.23 22.18
CA HIS A 35 6.76 0.23 23.55
C HIS A 35 7.64 1.49 23.65
N ARG A 36 8.76 1.54 22.91
CA ARG A 36 9.67 2.70 22.92
C ARG A 36 9.05 3.95 22.29
N ASN A 37 8.12 3.77 21.36
CA ASN A 37 7.53 4.86 20.58
C ASN A 37 6.05 5.08 20.90
N GLU A 38 5.58 4.69 22.09
CA GLU A 38 4.17 4.89 22.50
C GLU A 38 3.70 6.34 22.36
N HIS A 39 4.61 7.28 22.61
CA HIS A 39 4.36 8.72 22.48
C HIS A 39 4.15 9.20 21.03
N LEU A 40 4.56 8.41 20.03
CA LEU A 40 4.37 8.70 18.60
C LEU A 40 3.12 8.04 18.02
N ILE A 41 2.45 7.16 18.78
CA ILE A 41 1.26 6.44 18.30
C ILE A 41 0.11 7.41 18.14
N ASN A 42 -0.47 7.40 16.94
CA ASN A 42 -1.63 8.22 16.58
C ASN A 42 -2.84 7.33 16.29
N THR A 43 -4.03 7.92 16.37
CA THR A 43 -5.27 7.28 15.91
C THR A 43 -5.75 7.98 14.65
N ILE A 44 -5.92 7.23 13.57
CA ILE A 44 -6.59 7.69 12.36
C ILE A 44 -8.01 7.14 12.31
N ILE A 45 -8.86 7.83 11.56
CA ILE A 45 -10.21 7.37 11.22
C ILE A 45 -10.19 7.13 9.72
N GLU A 46 -10.52 5.91 9.32
CA GLU A 46 -10.57 5.52 7.91
C GLU A 46 -11.81 4.66 7.61
N PRO A 47 -12.26 4.61 6.35
CA PRO A 47 -13.38 3.78 5.98
C PRO A 47 -13.07 2.29 6.20
N ALA A 48 -13.95 1.60 6.93
CA ALA A 48 -13.85 0.14 7.15
C ALA A 48 -14.63 -0.67 6.10
N THR A 49 -15.74 -0.09 5.61
CA THR A 49 -16.62 -0.73 4.64
C THR A 49 -17.11 0.28 3.61
N TYR A 50 -17.33 -0.18 2.39
CA TYR A 50 -17.78 0.66 1.29
C TYR A 50 -19.09 0.16 0.68
N PHE A 51 -19.91 1.11 0.24
CA PHE A 51 -20.95 0.88 -0.75
C PHE A 51 -20.40 1.21 -2.15
N GLU A 52 -20.56 0.31 -3.11
CA GLU A 52 -20.03 0.52 -4.47
C GLU A 52 -21.14 0.62 -5.51
N ILE A 53 -21.08 1.68 -6.33
CA ILE A 53 -21.82 1.75 -7.59
C ILE A 53 -20.85 1.41 -8.71
N ILE A 54 -21.07 0.29 -9.39
CA ILE A 54 -20.25 -0.20 -10.49
C ILE A 54 -20.93 0.13 -11.82
N ILE A 55 -20.24 0.83 -12.70
CA ILE A 55 -20.77 1.37 -13.94
C ILE A 55 -20.06 0.70 -15.12
N PHE A 56 -20.82 -0.05 -15.91
CA PHE A 56 -20.36 -0.78 -17.09
C PHE A 56 -20.73 -0.05 -18.37
N ASP A 57 -19.95 -0.21 -19.43
CA ASP A 57 -20.24 0.40 -20.73
C ASP A 57 -21.37 -0.32 -21.46
N THR A 58 -21.49 -1.64 -21.25
CA THR A 58 -22.47 -2.47 -21.95
C THR A 58 -23.15 -3.48 -21.03
N GLU A 59 -24.36 -3.91 -21.43
CA GLU A 59 -25.11 -4.98 -20.76
C GLU A 59 -24.32 -6.30 -20.73
N GLN A 60 -23.56 -6.59 -21.78
CA GLN A 60 -22.73 -7.79 -21.86
C GLN A 60 -21.66 -7.81 -20.76
N GLN A 61 -21.02 -6.67 -20.48
CA GLN A 61 -20.02 -6.58 -19.41
C GLN A 61 -20.66 -6.77 -18.04
N LEU A 62 -21.84 -6.17 -17.81
CA LEU A 62 -22.60 -6.36 -16.59
C LEU A 62 -22.96 -7.83 -16.37
N GLN A 63 -23.46 -8.51 -17.40
CA GLN A 63 -23.82 -9.91 -17.31
C GLN A 63 -22.60 -10.80 -16.98
N LEU A 64 -21.47 -10.60 -17.67
CA LEU A 64 -20.23 -11.32 -17.39
C LEU A 64 -19.74 -11.10 -15.95
N TYR A 65 -19.88 -9.87 -15.44
CA TYR A 65 -19.55 -9.56 -14.06
C TYR A 65 -20.45 -10.32 -13.06
N GLN A 66 -21.76 -10.33 -13.30
CA GLN A 66 -22.75 -11.00 -12.44
C GLN A 66 -22.63 -12.52 -12.47
N GLU A 67 -22.26 -13.11 -13.60
CA GLU A 67 -22.00 -14.55 -13.72
C GLU A 67 -20.75 -14.99 -12.94
N SER A 68 -19.79 -14.06 -12.76
CA SER A 68 -18.49 -14.34 -12.14
C SER A 68 -18.41 -13.90 -10.67
N ASN A 69 -19.36 -13.13 -10.16
CA ASN A 69 -19.33 -12.57 -8.81
C ASN A 69 -20.72 -12.61 -8.18
N ASP A 70 -20.81 -13.10 -6.94
CA ASP A 70 -21.95 -12.79 -6.10
C ASP A 70 -21.98 -11.29 -5.85
N VAL A 71 -23.05 -10.61 -6.26
CA VAL A 71 -23.22 -9.17 -6.02
C VAL A 71 -23.66 -8.98 -4.57
N PRO A 72 -22.80 -8.47 -3.68
CA PRO A 72 -23.16 -8.28 -2.28
C PRO A 72 -24.23 -7.19 -2.14
N GLU A 73 -24.92 -7.16 -1.00
CA GLU A 73 -25.96 -6.16 -0.68
C GLU A 73 -25.46 -4.71 -0.77
N HIS A 74 -24.16 -4.49 -0.57
CA HIS A 74 -23.52 -3.18 -0.62
C HIS A 74 -22.99 -2.80 -2.01
N LYS A 75 -23.46 -3.46 -3.08
CA LYS A 75 -23.08 -3.13 -4.46
C LYS A 75 -24.29 -2.96 -5.35
N VAL A 76 -24.25 -1.94 -6.19
CA VAL A 76 -25.24 -1.71 -7.24
C VAL A 76 -24.52 -1.59 -8.57
N ALA A 77 -25.01 -2.31 -9.57
CA ALA A 77 -24.46 -2.25 -10.91
C ALA A 77 -25.36 -1.45 -11.84
N LEU A 78 -24.76 -0.56 -12.63
CA LEU A 78 -25.40 0.31 -13.60
C LEU A 78 -24.76 0.14 -14.97
N ILE A 79 -25.51 0.47 -16.01
CA ILE A 79 -24.99 0.59 -17.37
C ILE A 79 -24.91 2.06 -17.71
N TYR A 80 -23.78 2.46 -18.30
CA TYR A 80 -23.51 3.82 -18.73
C TYR A 80 -24.49 4.23 -19.84
N LYS A 81 -25.60 4.84 -19.44
CA LYS A 81 -26.55 5.53 -20.33
C LYS A 81 -26.39 7.03 -20.06
N THR A 82 -25.69 7.71 -20.96
CA THR A 82 -25.19 9.10 -20.81
C THR A 82 -26.20 10.12 -20.31
N PHE A 83 -27.50 9.92 -20.55
CA PHE A 83 -28.54 10.88 -20.19
C PHE A 83 -29.22 10.63 -18.83
N MET A 84 -29.08 9.44 -18.22
CA MET A 84 -29.73 9.10 -16.94
C MET A 84 -28.77 8.80 -15.79
N LEU A 85 -27.47 8.62 -16.06
CA LEU A 85 -26.53 8.09 -15.06
C LEU A 85 -26.54 8.90 -13.74
N ASN A 86 -26.42 10.22 -13.81
CA ASN A 86 -26.43 11.07 -12.61
C ASN A 86 -27.75 10.95 -11.84
N THR A 87 -28.88 10.85 -12.56
CA THR A 87 -30.20 10.68 -11.95
C THR A 87 -30.31 9.35 -11.23
N ASP A 88 -29.75 8.27 -11.80
CA ASP A 88 -29.80 6.95 -11.19
C ASP A 88 -28.83 6.84 -10.00
N ILE A 89 -27.63 7.45 -10.09
CA ILE A 89 -26.72 7.60 -8.96
C ILE A 89 -27.41 8.35 -7.81
N SER A 90 -28.01 9.51 -8.05
CA SER A 90 -28.69 10.28 -7.00
C SER A 90 -29.88 9.54 -6.37
N LYS A 91 -30.59 8.69 -7.12
CA LYS A 91 -31.63 7.81 -6.54
C LYS A 91 -31.03 6.77 -5.62
N ILE A 92 -29.89 6.18 -5.98
CA ILE A 92 -29.17 5.20 -5.16
C ILE A 92 -28.64 5.88 -3.90
N GLU A 93 -27.97 7.02 -4.03
CA GLU A 93 -27.48 7.82 -2.90
C GLU A 93 -28.60 8.12 -1.90
N LYS A 94 -29.76 8.60 -2.39
CA LYS A 94 -30.91 8.85 -1.53
C LYS A 94 -31.48 7.58 -0.89
N ARG A 95 -31.56 6.48 -1.64
CA ARG A 95 -32.12 5.20 -1.16
C ARG A 95 -31.29 4.60 -0.03
N TYR A 96 -29.96 4.68 -0.13
CA TYR A 96 -29.03 4.10 0.84
C TYR A 96 -28.45 5.13 1.81
N SER A 97 -28.91 6.39 1.74
CA SER A 97 -28.40 7.49 2.57
C SER A 97 -26.89 7.66 2.48
N LEU A 98 -26.36 7.58 1.26
CA LEU A 98 -24.94 7.76 0.96
C LEU A 98 -24.60 9.25 0.93
N ASP A 99 -23.41 9.61 1.41
CA ASP A 99 -22.90 10.97 1.39
C ASP A 99 -22.07 11.22 0.11
N PRO A 100 -22.52 12.09 -0.81
CA PRO A 100 -21.78 12.39 -2.04
C PRO A 100 -20.42 13.07 -1.80
N ASP A 101 -20.26 13.77 -0.68
CA ASP A 101 -19.01 14.46 -0.33
C ASP A 101 -17.92 13.48 0.16
N ASP A 102 -18.32 12.24 0.42
CA ASP A 102 -17.48 11.15 0.93
C ASP A 102 -17.34 10.02 -0.10
N THR A 103 -16.98 10.43 -1.32
CA THR A 103 -16.86 9.54 -2.48
C THR A 103 -15.44 9.40 -2.98
N TYR A 104 -15.11 8.18 -3.37
CA TYR A 104 -13.89 7.87 -4.12
C TYR A 104 -14.27 7.24 -5.46
N THR A 105 -13.84 7.86 -6.56
CA THR A 105 -14.07 7.35 -7.91
C THR A 105 -12.78 6.80 -8.49
N PHE A 106 -12.84 5.58 -9.02
CA PHE A 106 -11.74 4.98 -9.75
C PHE A 106 -12.23 4.19 -10.96
N SER A 107 -11.40 4.11 -11.99
CA SER A 107 -11.64 3.26 -13.15
C SER A 107 -10.64 2.11 -13.15
N THR A 108 -11.11 0.90 -13.42
CA THR A 108 -10.25 -0.29 -13.43
C THR A 108 -10.51 -1.15 -14.66
N GLN A 109 -9.49 -1.89 -15.08
CA GLN A 109 -9.57 -2.90 -16.12
C GLN A 109 -9.46 -4.27 -15.45
N ARG A 110 -10.44 -5.14 -15.67
CA ARG A 110 -10.39 -6.52 -15.17
C ARG A 110 -10.39 -7.51 -16.30
N LYS A 111 -9.59 -8.56 -16.09
CA LYS A 111 -9.63 -9.77 -16.93
C LYS A 111 -10.61 -10.73 -16.28
N PHE A 112 -11.58 -11.19 -17.06
CA PHE A 112 -12.53 -12.21 -16.64
C PHE A 112 -12.32 -13.47 -17.46
N GLU A 113 -12.02 -14.55 -16.75
CA GLU A 113 -11.96 -15.89 -17.31
C GLU A 113 -13.30 -16.57 -17.04
N HIS A 114 -14.11 -16.71 -18.09
CA HIS A 114 -15.40 -17.38 -17.94
C HIS A 114 -15.18 -18.90 -17.87
N PRO A 115 -15.70 -19.61 -16.84
CA PRO A 115 -15.66 -21.06 -16.79
C PRO A 115 -16.38 -21.65 -18.01
N GLY A 116 -15.63 -22.23 -18.95
CA GLY A 116 -16.19 -22.86 -20.17
C GLY A 116 -16.02 -22.09 -21.48
N MET A 117 -15.45 -20.88 -21.48
CA MET A 117 -14.95 -20.25 -22.71
C MET A 117 -13.43 -20.35 -22.81
N LEU A 118 -12.92 -20.66 -24.01
CA LEU A 118 -11.47 -20.65 -24.31
C LEU A 118 -10.89 -19.24 -24.41
N THR A 119 -11.73 -18.20 -24.31
CA THR A 119 -11.37 -16.81 -24.51
C THR A 119 -11.54 -16.02 -23.22
N THR A 120 -10.46 -15.39 -22.76
CA THR A 120 -10.50 -14.37 -21.70
C THR A 120 -11.17 -13.11 -22.24
N ALA A 121 -12.22 -12.64 -21.57
CA ALA A 121 -12.81 -11.34 -21.85
C ALA A 121 -12.10 -10.28 -21.00
N ASN A 122 -11.63 -9.20 -21.63
CA ASN A 122 -11.09 -8.04 -20.92
C ASN A 122 -12.11 -6.91 -21.05
N PHE A 123 -12.57 -6.37 -19.93
CA PHE A 123 -13.39 -5.18 -19.95
C PHE A 123 -13.05 -4.23 -18.80
N SER A 124 -13.38 -2.96 -19.02
CA SER A 124 -13.26 -1.89 -18.03
C SER A 124 -14.60 -1.60 -17.39
N TYR A 125 -14.57 -1.15 -16.14
CA TYR A 125 -15.71 -0.51 -15.48
C TYR A 125 -15.22 0.64 -14.61
N THR A 126 -16.13 1.56 -14.31
CA THR A 126 -15.90 2.63 -13.33
C THR A 126 -16.62 2.27 -12.04
N ALA A 127 -15.99 2.50 -10.89
CA ALA A 127 -16.59 2.30 -9.59
C ALA A 127 -16.62 3.63 -8.82
N ILE A 128 -17.75 3.92 -8.20
CA ILE A 128 -17.92 4.99 -7.22
C ILE A 128 -18.11 4.31 -5.88
N SER A 129 -17.20 4.57 -4.94
CA SER A 129 -17.22 4.00 -3.60
C SER A 129 -17.61 5.07 -2.59
N TYR A 130 -18.53 4.73 -1.70
CA TYR A 130 -19.00 5.57 -0.60
C TYR A 130 -18.62 4.89 0.70
N ALA A 131 -17.95 5.58 1.61
CA ALA A 131 -17.67 5.02 2.93
C ALA A 131 -19.00 4.83 3.69
N MET A 132 -19.22 3.63 4.23
CA MET A 132 -20.42 3.32 5.00
C MET A 132 -20.16 3.33 6.50
N THR A 133 -19.00 2.82 6.89
CA THR A 133 -18.59 2.75 8.28
C THR A 133 -17.14 3.15 8.38
N TYR A 134 -16.78 3.65 9.56
CA TYR A 134 -15.47 4.15 9.86
C TYR A 134 -14.93 3.42 11.06
N GLU A 135 -13.66 3.05 11.00
CA GLU A 135 -12.95 2.49 12.13
C GLU A 135 -11.79 3.36 12.56
N LYS A 136 -11.44 3.22 13.84
CA LYS A 136 -10.29 3.87 14.42
C LYS A 136 -9.13 2.90 14.40
N ARG A 137 -8.07 3.24 13.68
CA ARG A 137 -6.84 2.45 13.66
C ARG A 137 -5.69 3.19 14.34
N LYS A 138 -4.87 2.43 15.05
CA LYS A 138 -3.62 2.94 15.60
C LYS A 138 -2.53 2.84 14.55
N ILE A 139 -1.80 3.92 14.38
CA ILE A 139 -0.70 4.01 13.42
C ILE A 139 0.51 4.68 14.06
N ILE A 140 1.66 4.54 13.40
CA ILE A 140 2.84 5.34 13.68
C ILE A 140 3.39 5.90 12.36
N TYR A 141 3.65 7.20 12.33
CA TYR A 141 4.20 7.85 11.16
C TYR A 141 5.69 7.59 11.03
N TYR A 142 6.17 7.57 9.79
CA TYR A 142 7.59 7.47 9.51
C TYR A 142 7.99 8.45 8.40
N LYS A 143 9.29 8.75 8.34
CA LYS A 143 9.89 9.47 7.22
C LYS A 143 11.10 8.71 6.70
N GLU A 144 11.28 8.76 5.39
CA GLU A 144 12.51 8.28 4.75
C GLU A 144 13.67 9.22 5.06
N ILE A 145 14.76 8.64 5.53
CA ILE A 145 16.03 9.33 5.82
C ILE A 145 17.21 8.70 5.08
N GLY A 146 16.98 7.60 4.37
CA GLY A 146 18.00 6.97 3.54
C GLY A 146 17.39 6.04 2.50
N TYR A 147 18.04 5.98 1.34
CA TYR A 147 17.67 5.09 0.25
C TYR A 147 18.94 4.60 -0.45
N GLN A 148 18.94 3.32 -0.85
CA GLN A 148 19.96 2.76 -1.72
C GLN A 148 19.37 1.68 -2.62
N ARG A 149 19.75 1.72 -3.90
CA ARG A 149 19.30 0.76 -4.89
C ARG A 149 20.42 -0.20 -5.30
N LYS A 150 20.08 -1.49 -5.44
CA LYS A 150 20.99 -2.54 -5.97
C LYS A 150 22.33 -2.61 -5.21
N GLY A 151 23.29 -3.34 -5.79
CA GLY A 151 24.67 -3.35 -5.33
C GLY A 151 24.90 -4.19 -4.08
N VAL A 152 24.30 -5.38 -4.04
CA VAL A 152 24.56 -6.39 -3.01
C VAL A 152 25.02 -7.71 -3.64
N LYS A 153 25.80 -8.48 -2.88
CA LYS A 153 26.29 -9.82 -3.21
C LYS A 153 25.15 -10.85 -3.18
N GLY A 154 25.29 -11.96 -3.90
CA GLY A 154 24.28 -13.03 -3.92
C GLY A 154 23.92 -13.61 -2.55
N SER A 155 24.89 -13.66 -1.62
CA SER A 155 24.67 -14.11 -0.23
C SER A 155 23.64 -13.28 0.54
N PHE A 156 23.37 -12.04 0.09
CA PHE A 156 22.34 -11.20 0.69
C PHE A 156 20.97 -11.89 0.74
N TYR A 157 20.63 -12.62 -0.32
CA TYR A 157 19.32 -13.28 -0.45
C TYR A 157 19.14 -14.49 0.48
N ASP A 158 20.23 -14.98 1.08
CA ASP A 158 20.19 -16.03 2.10
C ASP A 158 19.90 -15.44 3.50
N ASP A 159 20.35 -14.21 3.75
CA ASP A 159 20.32 -13.56 5.06
C ASP A 159 19.13 -12.60 5.26
N PHE A 160 18.55 -12.13 4.16
CA PHE A 160 17.43 -11.19 4.16
C PHE A 160 16.23 -11.75 3.40
N ARG A 161 15.04 -11.37 3.84
CA ARG A 161 13.75 -11.67 3.19
C ARG A 161 13.26 -10.49 2.37
N ASN A 162 12.56 -10.82 1.28
CA ASN A 162 11.84 -9.83 0.49
C ASN A 162 10.72 -9.19 1.33
N ASP A 163 10.47 -7.91 1.10
CA ASP A 163 9.55 -7.07 1.86
C ASP A 163 9.76 -7.15 3.39
N GLY A 164 11.03 -7.31 3.80
CA GLY A 164 11.44 -7.49 5.19
C GLY A 164 11.75 -6.17 5.88
N SER A 165 11.35 -6.06 7.15
CA SER A 165 11.68 -4.94 8.04
C SER A 165 12.61 -5.38 9.18
N TYR A 166 13.67 -4.61 9.41
CA TYR A 166 14.73 -4.90 10.39
C TYR A 166 14.95 -3.69 11.28
N PHE A 167 15.09 -3.95 12.58
CA PHE A 167 15.06 -2.90 13.63
C PHE A 167 16.33 -2.88 14.48
N SER A 168 17.21 -3.87 14.29
CA SER A 168 18.45 -3.97 15.04
C SER A 168 19.60 -3.34 14.28
N ARG A 169 20.51 -2.68 15.00
CA ARG A 169 21.74 -2.14 14.38
C ARG A 169 22.60 -3.25 13.79
N LYS A 170 22.54 -4.45 14.37
CA LYS A 170 23.26 -5.64 13.89
C LYS A 170 22.85 -6.01 12.47
N ASP A 171 21.57 -5.94 12.14
CA ASP A 171 21.10 -6.27 10.78
C ASP A 171 21.59 -5.25 9.75
N VAL A 172 21.65 -3.97 10.12
CA VAL A 172 22.21 -2.90 9.26
C VAL A 172 23.70 -3.11 9.01
N ILE A 173 24.47 -3.47 10.05
CA ILE A 173 25.89 -3.81 9.93
C ILE A 173 26.07 -5.06 9.06
N ARG A 174 25.23 -6.08 9.24
CA ARG A 174 25.26 -7.28 8.40
C ARG A 174 25.01 -6.93 6.94
N LEU A 175 24.00 -6.10 6.66
CA LEU A 175 23.66 -5.63 5.32
C LEU A 175 24.83 -4.90 4.65
N PHE A 176 25.54 -4.04 5.39
CA PHE A 176 26.75 -3.38 4.88
C PHE A 176 27.81 -4.38 4.40
N GLY A 177 27.97 -5.50 5.11
CA GLY A 177 28.87 -6.60 4.71
C GLY A 177 28.50 -7.29 3.40
N HIS A 178 27.26 -7.12 2.93
CA HIS A 178 26.79 -7.65 1.65
C HIS A 178 26.88 -6.68 0.50
N LEU A 179 27.38 -5.45 0.69
CA LEU A 179 27.56 -4.52 -0.44
C LEU A 179 28.51 -5.14 -1.48
N ASP A 180 28.12 -5.02 -2.76
CA ASP A 180 28.88 -5.55 -3.89
C ASP A 180 30.15 -4.72 -4.11
N ASP A 181 31.29 -5.40 -3.95
CA ASP A 181 32.65 -4.89 -4.04
C ASP A 181 33.35 -5.25 -5.36
N SER A 182 32.62 -5.81 -6.33
CA SER A 182 33.17 -6.22 -7.63
C SER A 182 33.71 -5.05 -8.49
N ASN A 183 33.18 -3.85 -8.30
CA ASN A 183 33.66 -2.61 -8.91
C ASN A 183 34.04 -1.61 -7.83
N ASN A 184 35.31 -1.23 -7.76
CA ASN A 184 35.87 -0.43 -6.66
C ASN A 184 35.31 1.01 -6.59
N GLU A 185 35.11 1.69 -7.71
CA GLU A 185 34.58 3.07 -7.71
C GLU A 185 33.12 3.11 -7.26
N ASP A 186 32.35 2.17 -7.79
CA ASP A 186 30.92 2.00 -7.52
C ASP A 186 30.68 1.50 -6.08
N TYR A 187 31.53 0.58 -5.60
CA TYR A 187 31.54 0.13 -4.21
C TYR A 187 31.84 1.28 -3.26
N LYS A 188 32.86 2.11 -3.54
CA LYS A 188 33.20 3.23 -2.67
C LYS A 188 32.03 4.19 -2.49
N TRP A 189 31.39 4.58 -3.61
CA TRP A 189 30.21 5.44 -3.56
C TRP A 189 29.06 4.81 -2.77
N ARG A 190 28.75 3.53 -3.00
CA ARG A 190 27.72 2.80 -2.23
C ARG A 190 28.05 2.69 -0.75
N ALA A 191 29.30 2.38 -0.41
CA ALA A 191 29.72 2.23 0.96
C ALA A 191 29.63 3.57 1.71
N GLU A 192 30.04 4.67 1.09
CA GLU A 192 29.90 6.02 1.65
C GLU A 192 28.42 6.41 1.82
N ASN A 193 27.58 6.16 0.79
CA ASN A 193 26.14 6.39 0.87
C ASN A 193 25.49 5.55 1.98
N PHE A 194 25.84 4.28 2.08
CA PHE A 194 25.29 3.38 3.10
C PHE A 194 25.75 3.79 4.50
N GLN A 195 27.02 4.16 4.66
CA GLN A 195 27.55 4.64 5.94
C GLN A 195 26.76 5.86 6.42
N GLN A 196 26.65 6.88 5.57
CA GLN A 196 25.98 8.12 5.91
C GLN A 196 24.48 7.91 6.14
N ASN A 197 23.80 7.24 5.22
CA ASN A 197 22.34 7.19 5.21
C ASN A 197 21.76 6.06 6.05
N PHE A 198 22.55 5.04 6.41
CA PHE A 198 22.09 3.91 7.21
C PHE A 198 22.90 3.83 8.51
N LEU A 199 24.21 3.56 8.48
CA LEU A 199 24.96 3.23 9.71
C LEU A 199 25.09 4.38 10.72
N ASP A 200 25.32 5.60 10.25
CA ASP A 200 25.52 6.78 11.11
C ASP A 200 24.21 7.29 11.70
N ASN A 201 23.11 7.13 10.96
CA ASN A 201 21.79 7.65 11.32
C ASN A 201 20.84 6.60 11.91
N PHE A 202 21.24 5.33 11.97
CA PHE A 202 20.37 4.27 12.51
C PHE A 202 20.28 4.32 14.03
N VAL A 203 19.10 4.63 14.54
CA VAL A 203 18.80 4.67 15.97
C VAL A 203 17.99 3.43 16.34
N GLU A 204 18.61 2.52 17.10
CA GLU A 204 17.96 1.26 17.48
C GLU A 204 16.66 1.48 18.26
N GLY A 205 15.59 0.85 17.79
CA GLY A 205 14.24 1.05 18.32
C GLY A 205 13.51 2.31 17.85
N HIS A 206 14.09 3.13 16.96
CA HIS A 206 13.43 4.29 16.34
C HIS A 206 13.59 4.32 14.81
N SER A 207 14.57 3.58 14.29
CA SER A 207 14.84 3.40 12.88
C SER A 207 14.35 2.05 12.37
N ILE A 208 13.99 2.01 11.10
CA ILE A 208 13.56 0.81 10.38
C ILE A 208 14.37 0.71 9.11
N LEU A 209 15.07 -0.41 8.92
CA LEU A 209 15.62 -0.82 7.64
C LEU A 209 14.56 -1.67 6.93
N HIS A 210 14.04 -1.19 5.80
CA HIS A 210 13.08 -1.93 4.99
C HIS A 210 13.72 -2.32 3.66
N ILE A 211 13.43 -3.53 3.20
CA ILE A 211 14.11 -4.16 2.07
C ILE A 211 13.06 -4.79 1.15
N SER A 212 13.12 -4.50 -0.15
CA SER A 212 12.20 -5.04 -1.17
C SER A 212 12.92 -5.32 -2.50
N TRP A 213 12.59 -6.40 -3.22
CA TRP A 213 13.14 -6.75 -4.54
C TRP A 213 12.27 -7.66 -5.41
#